data_AF-A0A4C1VUB3-F1
#
_entry.id   AF-A0A4C1VUB3-F1
#
_cell.length_a   1.000
_cell.length_b   1.000
_cell.length_c   1.000
_cell.angle_alpha   90.00
_cell.angle_beta   90.00
_cell.angle_gamma   90.00
#
_symmetry.space_group_name_H-M   'P 1'
#
loop_
_entity.id
_entity.type
_entity.pdbx_description
1 polymer ?
#
loop_
_entity_poly.entity_id
_entity_poly.type
_entity_poly.pdbx_seq_one_letter_code
_entity_poly.pdbx_strand_id
1 'polypeptide(L)'
;MSLLVDVPKAGFGNTNTGNVSRRFSVILRQHLELPGRFRFDKRLRTLLEVISSGHRIDTDKLSTFCKETSEIYVRLYGWYPMTPTLHKLLVHGPTIIKHAIIPIGQLSEEAAEAKQTLSAIPY
;
A
#
# COMPACT_ATOMS: atom_id res chain seq x y z
N MET A 1 -7.99 -0.82 22.62
CA MET A 1 -7.54 -0.81 21.22
C MET A 1 -8.51 -1.64 20.39
N SER A 2 -9.46 -1.03 19.67
CA SER A 2 -10.34 -1.75 18.74
C SER A 2 -9.92 -1.44 17.30
N LEU A 3 -9.18 -2.35 16.66
CA LEU A 3 -8.95 -2.34 15.22
C LEU A 3 -9.98 -3.28 14.60
N LEU A 4 -10.90 -2.76 13.80
CA LEU A 4 -11.88 -3.57 13.07
C LEU A 4 -11.28 -3.98 11.73
N VAL A 5 -10.70 -5.18 11.70
CA VAL A 5 -10.12 -5.80 10.50
C VAL A 5 -11.12 -6.79 9.93
N ASP A 6 -11.32 -6.76 8.61
CA ASP A 6 -12.17 -7.69 7.86
C ASP A 6 -13.63 -7.76 8.33
N VAL A 7 -14.14 -6.70 8.95
CA VAL A 7 -15.57 -6.62 9.29
C VAL A 7 -16.35 -6.33 8.01
N PRO A 8 -17.38 -7.12 7.65
CA PRO A 8 -18.18 -6.89 6.46
C PRO A 8 -18.83 -5.50 6.49
N LYS A 9 -18.72 -4.77 5.38
CA LYS A 9 -19.36 -3.46 5.21
C LYS A 9 -20.24 -3.49 3.96
N ALA A 10 -21.55 -3.34 4.15
CA ALA A 10 -22.52 -3.37 3.06
C ALA A 10 -22.14 -2.35 1.97
N GLY A 11 -22.06 -2.81 0.72
CA GLY A 11 -21.68 -1.99 -0.44
C GLY A 11 -20.18 -1.72 -0.65
N PHE A 12 -19.31 -2.14 0.29
CA PHE A 12 -17.85 -1.85 0.24
C PHE A 12 -16.97 -3.09 0.42
N GLY A 13 -17.55 -4.26 0.70
CA GLY A 13 -16.82 -5.50 0.98
C GLY A 13 -16.45 -5.60 2.46
N ASN A 14 -15.45 -4.84 2.92
CA ASN A 14 -15.00 -4.83 4.31
C ASN A 14 -14.65 -3.43 4.85
N THR A 15 -14.27 -3.34 6.12
CA THR A 15 -13.89 -2.10 6.82
C THR A 15 -12.42 -1.71 6.67
N ASN A 16 -11.65 -2.35 5.78
CA ASN A 16 -10.20 -2.13 5.68
C ASN A 16 -9.89 -0.81 4.93
N THR A 17 -10.01 0.32 5.63
CA THR A 17 -9.65 1.65 5.10
C THR A 17 -8.13 1.90 5.15
N GLY A 18 -7.66 3.00 4.55
CA GLY A 18 -6.27 3.43 4.64
C GLY A 18 -5.79 3.59 6.09
N ASN A 19 -6.66 4.04 6.99
CA ASN A 19 -6.36 4.13 8.43
C ASN A 19 -6.19 2.75 9.10
N VAL A 20 -7.00 1.75 8.73
CA VAL A 20 -6.84 0.37 9.23
C VAL A 20 -5.51 -0.21 8.75
N SER A 21 -5.17 -0.02 7.46
CA SER A 21 -3.90 -0.48 6.88
C SER A 21 -2.67 0.13 7.57
N ARG A 22 -2.69 1.45 7.84
CA ARG A 22 -1.61 2.15 8.57
C ARG A 22 -1.41 1.58 9.98
N ARG A 23 -2.49 1.36 10.71
CA ARG A 23 -2.44 0.81 12.08
C ARG A 23 -2.02 -0.66 12.10
N PHE A 24 -2.53 -1.45 11.17
CA PHE A 24 -2.17 -2.87 11.01
C PHE A 24 -0.67 -3.05 10.76
N SER A 25 -0.07 -2.20 9.91
CA SER A 25 1.38 -2.23 9.62
C SER A 25 2.25 -1.97 10.87
N VAL A 26 1.79 -1.12 11.80
CA VAL A 26 2.51 -0.86 13.06
C VAL A 26 2.45 -2.06 14.00
N ILE A 27 1.31 -2.75 14.05
CA ILE A 27 1.10 -3.94 14.89
C ILE A 27 1.86 -5.14 14.33
N LEU A 28 1.85 -5.35 13.01
CA LEU A 28 2.60 -6.41 12.33
C LEU A 28 4.09 -6.38 12.67
N ARG A 29 4.69 -5.19 12.76
CA ARG A 29 6.10 -5.02 13.17
C ARG A 29 6.41 -5.65 14.53
N GLN A 30 5.45 -5.65 15.45
CA GLN A 30 5.62 -6.17 16.80
C GLN A 30 5.44 -7.70 16.88
N HIS A 31 4.84 -8.33 15.86
CA HIS A 31 4.40 -9.73 15.91
C HIS A 31 4.93 -10.62 14.77
N LEU A 32 5.73 -10.08 13.85
CA LEU A 32 6.30 -10.85 12.74
C LEU A 32 7.56 -11.60 13.18
N GLU A 33 7.42 -12.90 13.44
CA GLU A 33 8.51 -13.79 13.87
C GLU A 33 9.44 -14.22 12.71
N LEU A 34 9.00 -14.09 11.46
CA LEU A 34 9.75 -14.53 10.27
C LEU A 34 10.48 -13.34 9.60
N PRO A 35 11.83 -13.32 9.57
CA PRO A 35 12.63 -12.22 9.01
C PRO A 35 12.27 -11.88 7.56
N GLY A 36 11.95 -12.89 6.75
CA GLY A 36 11.55 -12.71 5.35
C GLY A 36 10.22 -11.98 5.19
N ARG A 37 9.22 -12.29 6.04
CA ARG A 37 7.90 -11.63 6.01
C ARG A 37 7.98 -10.18 6.46
N PHE A 38 8.76 -9.91 7.50
CA PHE A 38 9.05 -8.54 7.93
C PHE A 38 9.77 -7.73 6.86
N ARG A 39 10.76 -8.32 6.18
CA ARG A 39 11.44 -7.67 5.05
C ARG A 39 10.48 -7.35 3.91
N PHE A 40 9.57 -8.26 3.58
CA PHE A 40 8.58 -8.05 2.53
C PHE A 40 7.61 -6.91 2.87
N ASP A 41 7.04 -6.93 4.09
CA ASP A 41 6.14 -5.87 4.59
C ASP A 41 6.81 -4.49 4.59
N LYS A 42 8.05 -4.40 5.09
CA LYS A 42 8.82 -3.15 5.09
C LYS A 42 9.01 -2.60 3.68
N ARG A 43 9.27 -3.46 2.70
CA ARG A 43 9.45 -3.03 1.29
C ARG A 43 8.14 -2.56 0.68
N LEU A 44 7.02 -3.23 0.95
CA LEU A 44 5.70 -2.74 0.54
C LEU A 44 5.39 -1.38 1.15
N ARG A 45 5.67 -1.18 2.43
CA ARG A 45 5.49 0.11 3.10
C ARG A 45 6.32 1.21 2.44
N THR A 46 7.61 0.96 2.20
CA THR A 46 8.48 1.92 1.49
C THR A 46 7.95 2.23 0.09
N LEU A 47 7.46 1.23 -0.64
CA LEU A 47 6.88 1.44 -1.97
C LEU A 47 5.65 2.34 -1.91
N LEU A 48 4.74 2.10 -0.97
CA LEU A 48 3.55 2.94 -0.77
C LEU A 48 3.92 4.36 -0.35
N GLU A 49 4.90 4.54 0.56
CA GLU A 49 5.41 5.86 0.95
C GLU A 49 6.01 6.62 -0.23
N VAL A 50 6.81 5.95 -1.07
CA VAL A 50 7.42 6.56 -2.26
C VAL A 50 6.36 7.04 -3.25
N ILE A 51 5.34 6.21 -3.52
CA ILE A 51 4.26 6.54 -4.47
C ILE A 51 3.37 7.67 -3.94
N SER A 52 3.13 7.70 -2.63
CA SER A 52 2.35 8.74 -1.96
C SER A 52 3.15 10.01 -1.65
N SER A 53 4.47 10.00 -1.81
CA SER A 53 5.33 11.12 -1.41
C SER A 53 5.10 12.42 -2.21
N GLY A 54 4.51 12.34 -3.41
CA GLY A 54 4.34 13.49 -4.30
C GLY A 54 5.65 13.97 -4.97
N HIS A 55 6.78 13.30 -4.74
CA HIS A 55 8.07 13.67 -5.31
C HIS A 55 8.32 12.98 -6.66
N ARG A 56 9.29 13.48 -7.42
CA ARG A 56 9.79 12.78 -8.62
C ARG A 56 10.49 11.50 -8.19
N ILE A 57 10.09 10.38 -8.79
CA ILE A 57 10.64 9.06 -8.49
C ILE A 57 11.55 8.62 -9.62
N ASP A 58 12.75 8.15 -9.27
CA ASP A 58 13.66 7.49 -10.21
C ASP A 58 13.08 6.13 -10.63
N THR A 59 12.65 6.04 -11.89
CA THR A 59 11.94 4.87 -12.42
C THR A 59 12.80 3.61 -12.47
N ASP A 60 14.11 3.75 -12.66
CA ASP A 60 15.02 2.61 -12.81
C ASP A 60 15.31 1.97 -11.45
N LYS A 61 15.52 2.82 -10.43
CA LYS A 61 15.61 2.36 -9.03
C LYS A 61 14.29 1.75 -8.57
N LEU A 62 13.17 2.35 -8.92
CA LEU A 62 11.84 1.82 -8.58
C LEU A 62 11.60 0.45 -9.24
N SER A 63 11.93 0.31 -10.52
CA SER A 63 11.80 -0.95 -11.26
C SER A 63 12.61 -2.08 -10.62
N THR A 64 13.87 -1.79 -10.28
CA THR A 64 14.74 -2.73 -9.57
C THR A 64 14.17 -3.09 -8.20
N PHE A 65 13.71 -2.09 -7.44
CA PHE A 65 13.12 -2.30 -6.13
C PHE A 65 11.85 -3.16 -6.18
N CYS A 66 10.99 -2.94 -7.17
CA CYS A 66 9.77 -3.73 -7.39
C CYS A 66 10.08 -5.17 -7.79
N LYS A 67 11.06 -5.39 -8.67
CA LYS A 67 11.50 -6.73 -9.10
C LYS A 67 12.06 -7.54 -7.91
N GLU A 68 12.95 -6.96 -7.13
CA GLU A 68 13.46 -7.63 -5.92
C GLU A 68 12.32 -7.96 -4.93
N THR A 69 11.32 -7.08 -4.83
CA THR A 69 10.16 -7.29 -3.94
C THR A 69 9.26 -8.42 -4.45
N SER A 70 9.07 -8.55 -5.77
CA SER A 70 8.31 -9.66 -6.36
C SER A 70 9.02 -11.00 -6.19
N GLU A 71 10.35 -11.03 -6.30
CA GLU A 71 11.15 -12.23 -6.03
C GLU A 71 11.03 -12.68 -4.57
N ILE A 72 11.04 -11.74 -3.62
CA ILE A 72 10.80 -12.05 -2.20
C ILE A 72 9.39 -12.63 -2.00
N TYR A 73 8.38 -12.07 -2.66
CA TYR A 73 7.02 -12.58 -2.59
C TYR A 73 6.93 -14.03 -3.09
N VAL A 74 7.47 -14.32 -4.27
CA VAL A 74 7.43 -15.67 -4.84
C VAL A 74 8.14 -16.68 -3.93
N ARG A 75 9.24 -16.29 -3.28
CA ARG A 75 9.94 -17.16 -2.32
C ARG A 75 9.12 -17.46 -1.06
N LEU A 76 8.37 -16.48 -0.55
CA LEU A 76 7.60 -16.62 0.70
C LEU A 76 6.20 -17.20 0.48
N TYR A 77 5.58 -16.84 -0.64
CA TYR A 77 4.17 -17.04 -0.93
C TYR A 77 3.96 -17.59 -2.34
N GLY A 78 4.91 -18.32 -2.92
CA GLY A 78 4.76 -18.88 -4.28
C GLY A 78 3.55 -19.81 -4.45
N TRP A 79 2.99 -20.31 -3.35
CA TRP A 79 1.74 -21.07 -3.31
C TRP A 79 0.47 -20.21 -3.45
N TYR A 80 0.56 -18.89 -3.26
CA TYR A 80 -0.56 -17.96 -3.37
C TYR A 80 -0.29 -16.96 -4.52
N PRO A 81 -1.14 -16.93 -5.56
CA PRO A 81 -0.96 -15.98 -6.65
C PRO A 81 -1.12 -14.54 -6.14
N MET A 82 -0.32 -13.62 -6.69
CA MET A 82 -0.44 -12.20 -6.34
C MET A 82 -1.85 -11.69 -6.63
N THR A 83 -2.40 -10.91 -5.72
CA THR A 83 -3.65 -10.20 -5.98
C THR A 83 -3.44 -9.22 -7.14
N PRO A 84 -4.49 -8.93 -7.94
CA PRO A 84 -4.37 -8.00 -9.07
C PRO A 84 -3.78 -6.63 -8.69
N THR A 85 -4.10 -6.12 -7.49
CA THR A 85 -3.56 -4.86 -6.98
C THR A 85 -2.05 -4.95 -6.73
N LEU A 86 -1.59 -6.03 -6.09
CA LEU A 86 -0.17 -6.23 -5.82
C LEU A 86 0.62 -6.46 -7.11
N HIS A 87 0.06 -7.21 -8.06
CA HIS A 87 0.64 -7.40 -9.37
C HIS A 87 0.77 -6.09 -10.14
N LYS A 88 -0.30 -5.28 -10.21
CA LYS A 88 -0.26 -3.95 -10.83
C LYS A 88 0.79 -3.06 -10.16
N LEU A 89 0.89 -3.09 -8.83
CA LEU A 89 1.87 -2.29 -8.09
C LEU A 89 3.32 -2.71 -8.39
N LEU A 90 3.64 -4.00 -8.30
CA LEU A 90 5.02 -4.49 -8.45
C LEU A 90 5.45 -4.63 -9.92
N VAL A 91 4.55 -5.02 -10.82
CA VAL A 91 4.89 -5.26 -12.24
C VAL A 91 4.63 -4.04 -13.09
N HIS A 92 3.48 -3.37 -12.92
CA HIS A 92 3.11 -2.22 -13.75
C HIS A 92 3.42 -0.87 -13.09
N GLY A 93 3.66 -0.81 -11.78
CA GLY A 93 3.90 0.43 -11.04
C GLY A 93 4.99 1.32 -11.65
N PRO A 94 6.19 0.78 -11.97
CA PRO A 94 7.24 1.55 -12.62
C PRO A 94 6.81 2.14 -13.97
N THR A 95 6.09 1.36 -14.79
CA THR A 95 5.56 1.82 -16.08
C THR A 95 4.51 2.90 -15.90
N ILE A 96 3.61 2.76 -14.92
CA ILE A 96 2.58 3.76 -14.62
C ILE A 96 3.25 5.08 -14.21
N ILE A 97 4.22 5.03 -13.30
CA ILE A 97 4.93 6.23 -12.82
C ILE A 97 5.76 6.89 -13.91
N LYS A 98 6.33 6.11 -14.83
CA LYS A 98 7.05 6.63 -15.99
C LYS A 98 6.17 7.44 -16.94
N HIS A 99 4.91 7.06 -17.10
CA HIS A 99 3.97 7.71 -18.03
C HIS A 99 2.97 8.64 -17.33
N ALA A 100 2.94 8.65 -15.99
CA ALA A 100 2.09 9.54 -15.23
C ALA A 100 2.63 10.98 -15.31
N ILE A 101 1.76 11.91 -15.74
CA ILE A 101 2.06 13.34 -15.82
C ILE A 101 2.15 13.97 -14.41
N ILE A 102 1.43 13.39 -13.44
CA ILE A 102 1.28 13.89 -12.07
C ILE A 102 1.58 12.75 -11.08
N PRO A 103 2.31 13.00 -9.98
CA PRO A 103 2.52 12.03 -8.91
C PRO A 103 1.22 11.40 -8.40
N ILE A 104 1.17 10.07 -8.33
CA ILE A 104 -0.04 9.30 -7.97
C ILE A 104 -0.58 9.70 -6.58
N GLY A 105 0.30 10.05 -5.63
CA GLY A 105 -0.11 10.54 -4.31
C GLY A 105 -1.06 11.75 -4.34
N GLN A 106 -1.00 12.58 -5.39
CA GLN A 106 -1.91 13.73 -5.56
C GLN A 106 -3.31 13.34 -6.04
N LEU A 107 -3.52 12.08 -6.42
CA LEU A 107 -4.81 11.50 -6.83
C LEU A 107 -5.39 10.55 -5.75
N SER A 108 -4.87 10.61 -4.52
CA SER A 108 -5.15 9.64 -3.46
C SER A 108 -6.53 9.81 -2.81
N GLU A 109 -7.10 8.68 -2.38
CA GLU A 109 -8.33 8.58 -1.57
C GLU A 109 -8.28 9.44 -0.29
N GLU A 110 -7.08 9.71 0.24
CA GLU A 110 -6.90 10.55 1.43
C GLU A 110 -7.50 11.97 1.28
N ALA A 111 -7.48 12.52 0.06
CA ALA A 111 -8.10 13.81 -0.21
C ALA A 111 -9.63 13.76 -0.05
N ALA A 112 -10.26 12.62 -0.35
CA ALA A 112 -11.69 12.41 -0.18
C ALA A 112 -12.06 12.19 1.30
N GLU A 113 -11.26 11.42 2.05
CA GLU A 113 -11.46 11.20 3.50
C GLU A 113 -11.31 12.50 4.31
N ALA A 114 -10.33 13.35 3.96
CA ALA A 114 -10.11 14.64 4.63
C ALA A 114 -11.33 15.59 4.46
N LYS A 115 -11.94 15.59 3.27
CA LYS A 115 -13.13 16.39 2.97
C LYS A 115 -14.32 16.00 3.85
N GLN A 116 -14.50 14.70 4.12
CA GLN A 116 -15.61 14.20 4.95
C GLN A 116 -15.45 14.57 6.44
N THR A 117 -14.21 14.74 6.91
CA THR A 117 -13.93 15.18 8.28
C THR A 117 -14.22 16.68 8.46
N LEU A 118 -13.91 17.51 7.46
CA LEU A 118 -14.15 18.95 7.50
C LEU A 118 -15.65 19.32 7.44
N SER A 119 -16.49 18.51 6.79
CA SER A 119 -17.94 18.70 6.77
C SER A 119 -18.65 18.35 8.09
N ALA A 120 -17.94 17.75 9.05
CA ALA A 120 -18.49 17.32 10.33
C ALA A 120 -18.23 18.31 11.48
N ILE A 121 -17.63 19.48 11.20
CA ILE A 121 -17.44 20.55 12.17
C ILE A 121 -18.69 21.44 12.13
N PRO A 122 -19.56 21.43 13.16
CA PRO A 122 -20.68 22.35 13.22
C PRO A 122 -20.15 23.79 13.41
N TYR A 123 -20.69 24.73 12.63
CA TYR A 123 -20.51 26.16 12.81
C TYR A 123 -21.12 26.64 14.13
#